data_AF-A0A7C5N8S0-F1
#
_entry.id   AF-A0A7C5N8S0-F1
#
_cell.length_a   1.000
_cell.length_b   1.000
_cell.length_c   1.000
_cell.angle_alpha   90.00
_cell.angle_beta   90.00
_cell.angle_gamma   90.00
#
_symmetry.space_group_name_H-M   'P 1'
#
loop_
_entity.id
_entity.type
_entity.pdbx_description
1 polymer ?
#
loop_
_entity_poly.entity_id
_entity_poly.type
_entity_poly.pdbx_seq_one_letter_code
_entity_poly.pdbx_strand_id
1 'polypeptide(L)' 'LFGSVGTSDISRACGEAGVTVEKHEIRLPEGPMRSTGEFDIVLHLHPDVNANLKVIIVAEE' A
#
# COMPACT_ATOMS: atom_id res chain seq x y z
N LEU A 1 -0.11 -9.17 14.74
CA LEU A 1 0.78 -8.87 13.60
C LEU A 1 2.16 -9.51 13.81
N PHE A 2 2.43 -10.62 13.12
CA PHE A 2 3.79 -11.13 12.88
C PHE A 2 4.11 -10.85 11.40
N GLY A 3 4.69 -9.68 11.11
CA GLY A 3 5.05 -9.31 9.74
C GLY A 3 4.94 -7.81 9.50
N SER A 4 5.84 -7.28 8.68
CA SER A 4 5.78 -5.91 8.16
C SER A 4 4.91 -5.86 6.92
N VAL A 5 3.95 -4.93 6.85
CA VAL A 5 3.17 -4.67 5.65
C VAL A 5 4.02 -3.82 4.69
N GLY A 6 4.40 -4.42 3.58
CA GLY A 6 5.23 -3.79 2.55
C GLY A 6 4.47 -3.46 1.27
N THR A 7 5.18 -2.99 0.26
CA THR A 7 4.62 -2.75 -1.09
C THR A 7 4.00 -4.00 -1.70
N SER A 8 4.57 -5.18 -1.42
CA SER A 8 4.05 -6.46 -1.92
C SER A 8 2.65 -6.79 -1.39
N ASP A 9 2.42 -6.61 -0.09
CA ASP A 9 1.11 -6.86 0.53
C ASP A 9 0.06 -5.89 0.00
N ILE A 10 0.43 -4.62 -0.14
CA ILE A 10 -0.43 -3.57 -0.69
C ILE A 10 -0.79 -3.88 -2.15
N SER A 11 0.19 -4.26 -2.96
CA SER A 11 -0.02 -4.66 -4.37
C SER A 11 -0.99 -5.84 -4.47
N ARG A 12 -0.82 -6.86 -3.62
CA ARG A 12 -1.72 -8.01 -3.57
C ARG A 12 -3.13 -7.61 -3.18
N ALA A 13 -3.29 -6.83 -2.12
CA ALA A 13 -4.60 -6.36 -1.65
C ALA A 13 -5.31 -5.47 -2.69
N CYS A 14 -4.56 -4.61 -3.40
CA CYS A 14 -5.09 -3.84 -4.53
C CYS A 14 -5.57 -4.77 -5.65
N GLY A 15 -4.79 -5.80 -5.98
CA GLY A 15 -5.15 -6.81 -6.98
C GLY A 15 -6.42 -7.58 -6.61
N GLU A 16 -6.59 -7.96 -5.34
CA GLU A 16 -7.82 -8.56 -4.81
C GLU A 16 -9.02 -7.61 -4.89
N ALA A 17 -8.80 -6.30 -4.75
CA ALA A 17 -9.81 -5.26 -4.96
C ALA A 17 -10.08 -4.95 -6.45
N GLY A 18 -9.39 -5.63 -7.38
CA GLY A 18 -9.57 -5.47 -8.83
C GLY A 18 -8.70 -4.38 -9.46
N VAL A 19 -7.74 -3.81 -8.72
CA VAL A 19 -6.80 -2.80 -9.21
C VAL A 19 -5.39 -3.38 -9.23
N THR A 20 -4.85 -3.66 -10.42
CA THR A 20 -3.47 -4.14 -10.55
C THR A 20 -2.50 -2.98 -10.35
N VAL A 21 -1.77 -2.98 -9.24
CA VAL A 21 -0.73 -1.99 -8.94
C VAL A 21 0.58 -2.73 -8.74
N GLU A 22 1.64 -2.27 -9.39
CA GLU A 22 2.97 -2.84 -9.28
C GLU A 22 3.74 -2.27 -8.09
N LYS A 23 4.60 -3.08 -7.47
CA LYS A 23 5.41 -2.69 -6.31
C LYS A 23 6.30 -1.46 -6.52
N HIS A 24 6.64 -1.13 -7.76
CA HIS A 24 7.48 0.03 -8.11
C HIS A 24 6.69 1.33 -8.26
N GLU A 25 5.39 1.23 -8.50
CA GLU A 25 4.46 2.37 -8.55
C GLU A 25 4.09 2.83 -7.13
N ILE A 26 4.24 1.95 -6.15
CA ILE A 26 3.93 2.22 -4.75
C ILE A 26 5.08 2.99 -4.08
N ARG A 27 4.84 4.25 -3.73
CA ARG A 27 5.77 5.06 -2.93
C ARG A 27 5.44 4.90 -1.45
N LEU A 28 6.37 4.32 -0.69
CA LEU A 28 6.32 4.27 0.77
C LEU A 28 7.40 5.21 1.35
N PRO A 29 7.11 6.51 1.54
CA PRO A 29 8.10 7.46 2.08
C PRO A 29 8.49 7.14 3.52
N GLU A 30 7.56 6.60 4.32
CA GLU A 30 7.80 6.20 5.71
C GLU A 30 8.29 4.75 5.84
N GLY A 31 8.42 4.03 4.72
CA GLY A 31 8.86 2.64 4.68
C GLY A 31 7.76 1.63 5.02
N PRO A 32 8.13 0.37 5.34
CA PRO A 32 7.18 -0.70 5.61
C PRO A 32 6.48 -0.50 6.95
N MET A 33 5.16 -0.64 6.94
CA MET A 33 4.30 -0.40 8.10
C MET A 33 4.33 -1.60 9.04
N ARG A 34 4.66 -1.35 10.32
CA ARG A 34 4.71 -2.38 11.38
C ARG A 34 3.66 -2.17 12.48
N SER A 35 2.81 -1.17 12.30
CA SER A 35 1.75 -0.82 13.24
C SER A 35 0.40 -0.87 12.55
N THR A 36 -0.65 -1.14 13.33
CA THR A 36 -2.03 -1.01 12.87
C THR A 36 -2.46 0.45 12.88
N GLY A 37 -3.27 0.86 11.91
CA GLY A 37 -3.66 2.24 11.73
C GLY A 37 -4.02 2.59 10.29
N GLU A 38 -4.33 3.86 10.07
CA GLU A 38 -4.54 4.43 8.75
C GLU A 38 -3.25 5.02 8.22
N PHE A 39 -2.93 4.70 6.97
CA PHE A 39 -1.74 5.20 6.30
C PHE A 39 -2.13 5.69 4.90
N ASP A 40 -1.73 6.91 4.58
CA ASP A 40 -1.91 7.47 3.25
C ASP A 40 -0.64 7.25 2.44
N ILE A 41 -0.76 6.57 1.31
CA ILE A 41 0.35 6.32 0.38
C ILE A 41 0.05 6.94 -0.98
N VAL A 42 1.11 7.22 -1.73
CA VAL A 42 0.98 7.76 -3.08
C VAL A 42 1.39 6.70 -4.09
N LEU A 43 0.50 6.44 -5.04
CA LEU A 43 0.74 5.62 -6.21
C LEU A 43 1.18 6.52 -7.36
N HIS A 44 2.35 6.25 -7.89
CA HIS A 44 2.89 6.91 -9.06
C HIS A 44 2.69 6.00 -10.28
N LEU A 45 1.51 6.12 -10.91
CA LEU A 45 1.09 5.28 -12.04
C LEU A 45 1.69 5.77 -13.37
N HIS A 46 1.86 7.09 -13.50
CA HIS A 46 2.46 7.73 -14.67
C HIS A 46 3.24 8.97 -14.21
N PRO A 47 4.27 9.43 -14.96
CA PRO A 47 5.02 10.65 -14.64
C PRO A 47 4.16 11.86 -14.24
N ASP A 48 2.99 12.01 -14.87
CA ASP A 48 2.05 13.11 -14.65
C ASP A 48 0.81 12.71 -13.82
N VAL A 49 0.70 11.43 -13.41
CA VAL A 49 -0.47 10.91 -12.69
C VAL A 49 -0.05 10.28 -11.37
N ASN A 50 -0.37 10.99 -10.29
CA ASN A 50 -0.28 10.50 -8.93
C ASN A 50 -1.69 10.23 -8.39
N ALA A 51 -1.88 9.10 -7.73
CA ALA A 51 -3.10 8.75 -7.03
C ALA A 51 -2.81 8.57 -5.54
N ASN A 52 -3.64 9.16 -4.68
CA ASN A 52 -3.55 8.91 -3.24
C ASN A 52 -4.39 7.69 -2.89
N LEU A 53 -3.78 6.72 -2.21
CA LEU A 53 -4.44 5.52 -1.71
C LEU A 53 -4.38 5.53 -0.19
N LYS A 54 -5.55 5.47 0.45
CA LYS A 54 -5.63 5.25 1.90
C LYS A 54 -5.62 3.75 2.17
N VAL A 55 -4.64 3.29 2.95
CA VAL A 55 -4.49 1.91 3.41
C VAL A 55 -4.84 1.84 4.88
N ILE A 56 -5.76 0.96 5.24
CA ILE A 56 -6.17 0.76 6.63
C ILE A 56 -5.67 -0.62 7.07
N ILE A 57 -4.70 -0.64 7.98
CA ILE A 57 -4.15 -1.86 8.55
C ILE A 57 -4.93 -2.19 9.82
N VAL A 58 -5.82 -3.17 9.71
CA VAL A 58 -6.54 -3.75 10.85
C VAL A 58 -5.79 -4.97 11.38
N ALA A 59 -5.81 -5.18 12.71
CA ALA A 59 -5.33 -6.45 13.26
C ALA A 59 -6.32 -7.55 12.86
N GLU A 60 -5.79 -8.65 12.33
CA GLU A 60 -6.55 -9.90 12.21
C GLU A 60 -6.76 -10.46 13.63
N GLU A 61 -8.01 -10.86 13.95
CA GLU A 61 -8.41 -11.44 15.25
C GLU A 61 -7.91 -12.88 15.43
#